data_AF-A0A3B9ZX22-F1
#
_entry.id   AF-A0A3B9ZX22-F1
#
_cell.length_a   1.000
_cell.length_b   1.000
_cell.length_c   1.000
_cell.angle_alpha   90.00
_cell.angle_beta   90.00
_cell.angle_gamma   90.00
#
_symmetry.space_group_name_H-M   'P 1'
#
loop_
_entity.id
_entity.type
_entity.pdbx_description
1 polymer ?
#
loop_
_entity_poly.entity_id
_entity_poly.type
_entity_poly.pdbx_seq_one_letter_code
_entity_poly.pdbx_strand_id
1 'polypeptide(L)'
;MNPNTKYRILIWIIVILVATNLSTISSFYYNRISEAKESKMEDQKVIPGEQRARFFRDQLNLNDEQLDQFRDINRTFNRTARGIEMNLAQLREDLIKELGTQNPDTTRLNQMATEVGNNHRELKQLTNTFYLNMKKICSAEQQAKLHEIFQS
;
A
#
# COMPACT_ATOMS: atom_id res chain seq x y z
N MET A 1 -35.40 -23.18 -46.71
CA MET A 1 -34.43 -23.56 -45.65
C MET A 1 -35.13 -24.47 -44.65
N ASN A 2 -34.73 -25.74 -44.58
CA ASN A 2 -35.42 -26.78 -43.81
C ASN A 2 -35.47 -26.41 -42.31
N PRO A 3 -36.59 -26.62 -41.61
CA PRO A 3 -36.72 -26.25 -40.20
C PRO A 3 -35.63 -26.90 -39.33
N ASN A 4 -35.26 -28.15 -39.63
CA ASN A 4 -34.16 -28.87 -38.97
C ASN A 4 -32.78 -28.18 -39.10
N THR A 5 -32.48 -27.53 -40.22
CA THR A 5 -31.19 -26.82 -40.37
C THR A 5 -31.20 -25.48 -39.63
N LYS A 6 -32.37 -24.81 -39.52
CA LYS A 6 -32.52 -23.60 -38.70
C LYS A 6 -32.28 -23.87 -37.22
N TYR A 7 -32.87 -24.93 -36.67
CA TYR A 7 -32.66 -25.30 -35.26
C TYR A 7 -31.21 -25.70 -34.98
N ARG A 8 -30.56 -26.44 -35.89
CA ARG A 8 -29.13 -26.76 -35.75
C ARG A 8 -28.24 -25.51 -35.73
N ILE A 9 -28.50 -24.53 -36.59
CA ILE A 9 -27.74 -23.27 -36.62
C ILE A 9 -27.99 -22.45 -35.34
N LEU A 10 -29.23 -22.36 -34.87
CA LEU A 10 -29.56 -21.65 -33.62
C LEU A 10 -28.87 -22.29 -32.41
N ILE A 11 -28.82 -23.63 -32.34
CA ILE A 11 -28.10 -24.36 -31.29
C ILE A 11 -26.60 -24.02 -31.32
N TRP A 12 -25.97 -24.01 -32.49
CA TRP A 12 -24.56 -23.64 -32.62
C TRP A 12 -24.29 -22.20 -32.19
N ILE A 13 -25.17 -21.25 -32.53
CA ILE A 13 -25.06 -19.85 -32.08
C ILE A 13 -25.15 -19.77 -30.54
N ILE A 14 -26.10 -20.47 -29.92
CA ILE A 14 -26.25 -20.49 -28.46
C ILE A 14 -25.00 -21.08 -27.80
N VAL A 15 -24.46 -22.19 -28.33
CA VAL A 15 -23.24 -22.82 -27.79
C VAL A 15 -22.05 -21.85 -27.86
N ILE A 16 -21.86 -21.16 -28.99
CA ILE A 16 -20.78 -20.17 -29.14
C ILE A 16 -20.98 -19.00 -28.19
N LEU A 17 -22.21 -18.50 -28.05
CA LEU A 17 -22.53 -17.39 -27.14
C LEU A 17 -22.22 -17.76 -25.68
N VAL A 18 -22.60 -18.97 -25.26
CA VAL A 18 -22.33 -19.49 -23.92
C VAL A 18 -20.83 -19.67 -23.68
N ALA A 19 -20.11 -20.28 -24.62
CA ALA A 19 -18.66 -20.48 -24.52
C ALA A 19 -17.90 -19.14 -24.43
N THR A 20 -18.32 -18.15 -25.22
CA THR A 20 -17.69 -16.82 -25.21
C THR A 20 -17.94 -16.10 -23.89
N ASN A 21 -19.18 -16.13 -23.37
CA ASN A 21 -19.49 -15.53 -22.07
C ASN A 21 -18.76 -16.24 -20.91
N LEU A 22 -18.69 -17.58 -20.92
CA LEU A 22 -17.91 -18.33 -19.91
C LEU A 22 -16.42 -17.98 -19.97
N SER A 23 -15.85 -17.85 -21.18
CA SER A 23 -14.45 -17.47 -21.37
C SER A 23 -14.16 -16.06 -20.85
N THR A 24 -15.06 -15.11 -21.11
CA THR A 24 -14.97 -13.73 -20.62
C THR A 24 -15.06 -13.67 -19.09
N ILE A 25 -16.02 -14.39 -18.48
CA ILE A 25 -16.17 -14.45 -17.01
C ILE A 25 -14.93 -15.11 -16.38
N SER A 26 -14.43 -16.21 -16.98
CA SER A 26 -13.25 -16.92 -16.48
C SER A 26 -11.99 -16.07 -16.57
N SER A 27 -11.77 -15.38 -17.70
CA SER A 27 -10.64 -14.45 -17.88
C SER A 27 -10.73 -13.28 -16.91
N PHE A 28 -11.92 -12.70 -16.72
CA PHE A 28 -12.13 -11.62 -15.76
C PHE A 28 -11.87 -12.07 -14.32
N TYR A 29 -12.31 -13.28 -13.94
CA TYR A 29 -12.07 -13.83 -12.60
C TYR A 29 -10.60 -14.19 -12.37
N TYR A 30 -9.91 -14.75 -13.37
CA TYR A 30 -8.47 -15.05 -13.30
C TYR A 30 -7.62 -13.78 -13.20
N ASN A 31 -7.92 -12.76 -14.02
CA ASN A 31 -7.21 -11.47 -13.96
C ASN A 31 -7.48 -10.75 -12.64
N ARG A 32 -8.72 -10.78 -12.12
CA ARG A 32 -9.05 -10.17 -10.84
C ARG A 32 -8.45 -10.92 -9.64
N ILE A 33 -8.22 -12.24 -9.74
CA ILE A 33 -7.46 -13.01 -8.73
C ILE A 33 -5.96 -12.73 -8.82
N SER A 34 -5.42 -12.51 -10.02
CA SER A 34 -4.04 -12.09 -10.21
C SER A 34 -3.82 -10.66 -9.68
N GLU A 35 -4.73 -9.73 -9.99
CA GLU A 35 -4.77 -8.38 -9.44
C GLU A 35 -5.12 -8.37 -7.94
N ALA A 36 -5.85 -9.35 -7.40
CA ALA A 36 -6.05 -9.52 -5.96
C ALA A 36 -4.79 -10.09 -5.26
N LYS A 37 -3.91 -10.78 -5.98
CA LYS A 37 -2.57 -11.13 -5.50
C LYS A 37 -1.61 -9.95 -5.60
N GLU A 38 -1.75 -9.08 -6.60
CA GLU A 38 -0.93 -7.86 -6.75
C GLU A 38 -1.41 -6.69 -5.85
N SER A 39 -2.72 -6.54 -5.60
CA SER A 39 -3.26 -5.54 -4.65
C SER A 39 -3.09 -5.95 -3.19
N LYS A 40 -2.81 -7.23 -2.91
CA LYS A 40 -2.25 -7.67 -1.61
C LYS A 40 -0.74 -7.48 -1.50
N MET A 41 -0.07 -6.98 -2.54
CA MET A 41 1.31 -6.47 -2.49
C MET A 41 1.38 -4.93 -2.36
N GLU A 42 0.24 -4.25 -2.21
CA GLU A 42 0.16 -2.87 -1.73
C GLU A 42 0.03 -2.79 -0.20
N ASP A 43 0.02 -3.92 0.51
CA ASP A 43 0.42 -3.96 1.91
C ASP A 43 1.92 -3.70 1.95
N GLN A 44 2.26 -2.41 2.03
CA GLN A 44 3.52 -1.89 2.52
C GLN A 44 4.72 -2.68 1.99
N LYS A 45 5.12 -2.44 0.73
CA LYS A 45 6.51 -2.68 0.35
C LYS A 45 7.35 -1.87 1.34
N VAL A 46 7.81 -2.53 2.40
CA VAL A 46 8.94 -2.11 3.20
C VAL A 46 10.09 -2.21 2.22
N ILE A 47 10.22 -1.19 1.37
CA ILE A 47 11.38 -0.98 0.52
C ILE A 47 12.54 -1.05 1.51
N PRO A 48 13.42 -2.06 1.44
CA PRO A 48 14.56 -2.18 2.31
C PRO A 48 15.25 -0.82 2.42
N GLY A 49 15.72 -0.43 3.61
CA GLY A 49 16.27 0.92 3.82
C GLY A 49 17.31 1.33 2.78
N GLU A 50 18.05 0.35 2.24
CA GLU A 50 18.98 0.53 1.12
C GLU A 50 18.32 0.86 -0.23
N GLN A 51 17.19 0.25 -0.56
CA GLN A 51 16.46 0.54 -1.80
C GLN A 51 15.85 1.95 -1.77
N ARG A 52 15.36 2.43 -0.60
CA ARG A 52 14.92 3.83 -0.46
C ARG A 52 16.11 4.79 -0.55
N ALA A 53 17.24 4.44 0.05
CA ALA A 53 18.45 5.26 -0.04
C ALA A 53 18.97 5.40 -1.47
N ARG A 54 18.96 4.29 -2.24
CA ARG A 54 19.27 4.33 -3.67
C ARG A 54 18.27 5.20 -4.43
N PHE A 55 16.97 5.01 -4.20
CA PHE A 55 15.93 5.84 -4.83
C PHE A 55 16.15 7.34 -4.60
N PHE A 56 16.32 7.79 -3.35
CA PHE A 56 16.54 9.21 -3.07
C PHE A 56 17.89 9.72 -3.60
N ARG A 57 18.95 8.91 -3.56
CA ARG A 57 20.24 9.25 -4.18
C ARG A 57 20.06 9.54 -5.66
N ASP A 58 19.40 8.63 -6.37
CA ASP A 58 19.26 8.68 -7.83
C ASP A 58 18.31 9.81 -8.26
N GLN A 59 17.17 9.97 -7.59
CA GLN A 59 16.17 11.00 -7.94
C GLN A 59 16.64 12.42 -7.62
N LEU A 60 17.35 12.62 -6.51
CA LEU A 60 17.82 13.94 -6.09
C LEU A 60 19.26 14.22 -6.52
N ASN A 61 19.95 13.25 -7.13
CA ASN A 61 21.38 13.33 -7.46
C ASN A 61 22.20 13.83 -6.25
N LEU A 62 22.02 13.17 -5.09
CA LEU A 62 22.69 13.56 -3.85
C LEU A 62 24.20 13.40 -3.99
N ASN A 63 24.97 14.40 -3.57
CA ASN A 63 26.41 14.25 -3.42
C ASN A 63 26.74 13.37 -2.19
N ASP A 64 28.01 13.00 -2.03
CA ASP A 64 28.40 12.05 -0.98
C ASP A 64 28.15 12.58 0.45
N GLU A 65 28.35 13.88 0.70
CA GLU A 65 28.06 14.51 2.00
C GLU A 65 26.56 14.49 2.32
N GLN A 66 25.74 14.88 1.35
CA GLN A 66 24.27 14.84 1.47
C GLN A 66 23.77 13.42 1.65
N LEU A 67 24.40 12.44 1.00
CA LEU A 67 24.01 11.03 1.11
C LEU A 67 24.30 10.48 2.50
N ASP A 68 25.41 10.86 3.12
CA ASP A 68 25.71 10.43 4.49
C ASP A 68 24.72 11.05 5.49
N GLN A 69 24.39 12.33 5.34
CA GLN A 69 23.33 12.96 6.14
C GLN A 69 21.96 12.32 5.90
N PHE A 70 21.63 11.99 4.65
CA PHE A 70 20.41 11.27 4.28
C PHE A 70 20.30 9.94 5.01
N ARG A 71 21.39 9.16 5.06
CA ARG A 71 21.40 7.83 5.68
C ARG A 71 21.03 7.91 7.16
N ASP A 72 21.50 8.92 7.87
CA ASP A 72 21.17 9.12 9.29
C ASP A 72 19.73 9.59 9.50
N ILE A 73 19.26 10.52 8.66
CA ILE A 73 17.85 10.97 8.66
C ILE A 73 16.92 9.76 8.41
N ASN A 74 17.21 8.97 7.37
CA ASN A 74 16.43 7.80 6.98
C ASN A 74 16.49 6.68 8.02
N ARG A 75 17.66 6.42 8.63
CA ARG A 75 17.79 5.42 9.71
C ARG A 75 16.94 5.80 10.92
N THR A 76 16.97 7.08 11.31
CA THR A 76 16.18 7.59 12.44
C THR A 76 14.69 7.48 12.15
N PHE A 77 14.25 7.96 10.98
CA PHE A 77 12.86 7.85 10.54
C PHE A 77 12.37 6.40 10.55
N ASN A 78 13.10 5.49 9.90
CA ASN A 78 12.67 4.08 9.80
C ASN A 78 12.64 3.38 11.16
N ARG A 79 13.55 3.71 12.08
CA ARG A 79 13.53 3.13 13.44
C ARG A 79 12.25 3.53 14.17
N THR A 80 11.92 4.82 14.17
CA THR A 80 10.73 5.33 14.86
C THR A 80 9.44 4.86 14.19
N ALA A 81 9.38 4.93 12.86
CA ALA A 81 8.22 4.48 12.08
C ALA A 81 7.90 3.01 12.33
N ARG A 82 8.92 2.13 12.36
CA ARG A 82 8.73 0.70 12.70
C ARG A 82 8.13 0.51 14.09
N GLY A 83 8.54 1.31 15.08
CA GLY A 83 7.95 1.26 16.42
C GLY A 83 6.44 1.54 16.39
N ILE A 84 6.05 2.60 15.69
CA ILE A 84 4.64 3.00 15.53
C ILE A 84 3.85 1.92 14.75
N GLU A 85 4.43 1.37 13.68
CA GLU A 85 3.81 0.31 12.88
C GLU A 85 3.60 -0.97 13.69
N MET A 86 4.57 -1.37 14.52
CA MET A 86 4.41 -2.51 15.43
C MET A 86 3.29 -2.27 16.44
N ASN A 87 3.19 -1.05 17.00
CA ASN A 87 2.10 -0.69 17.91
C ASN A 87 0.73 -0.76 17.22
N LEU A 88 0.62 -0.25 15.99
CA LEU A 88 -0.61 -0.35 15.20
C LEU A 88 -0.99 -1.80 14.91
N ALA A 89 -0.03 -2.66 14.59
CA ALA A 89 -0.27 -4.09 14.39
C ALA A 89 -0.78 -4.76 15.68
N GLN A 90 -0.16 -4.47 16.83
CA GLN A 90 -0.60 -5.01 18.12
C GLN A 90 -2.02 -4.54 18.48
N LEU A 91 -2.31 -3.24 18.31
CA LEU A 91 -3.65 -2.68 18.55
C LEU A 91 -4.70 -3.35 17.67
N ARG A 92 -4.35 -3.68 16.42
CA ARG A 92 -5.25 -4.41 15.51
C ARG A 92 -5.56 -5.81 16.02
N GLU A 93 -4.56 -6.55 16.47
CA GLU A 93 -4.74 -7.88 17.05
C GLU A 93 -5.60 -7.82 18.31
N ASP A 94 -5.34 -6.86 19.20
CA ASP A 94 -6.07 -6.68 20.46
C ASP A 94 -7.52 -6.29 20.24
N LEU A 95 -7.79 -5.43 19.25
CA LEU A 95 -9.15 -5.07 18.82
C LEU A 95 -9.95 -6.30 18.37
N ILE A 96 -9.37 -7.12 17.48
CA ILE A 96 -10.02 -8.34 16.99
C ILE A 96 -10.26 -9.34 18.12
N LYS A 97 -9.29 -9.46 19.04
CA LYS A 97 -9.42 -10.33 20.21
C LYS A 97 -10.56 -9.90 21.13
N GLU A 98 -10.69 -8.61 21.41
CA GLU A 98 -11.77 -8.07 22.26
C GLU A 98 -13.15 -8.24 21.62
N LEU A 99 -13.26 -7.96 20.32
CA LEU A 99 -14.49 -8.16 19.54
C LEU A 99 -14.95 -9.63 19.51
N GLY A 100 -14.02 -10.58 19.63
CA GLY A 100 -14.30 -12.01 19.66
C GLY A 100 -14.76 -12.56 21.01
N THR A 101 -14.83 -11.74 22.06
CA THR A 101 -15.27 -12.19 23.39
C THR A 101 -16.78 -12.32 23.49
N GLN A 102 -17.27 -13.06 24.50
CA GLN A 102 -18.71 -13.26 24.72
C GLN A 102 -19.44 -11.93 25.06
N ASN A 103 -18.75 -11.01 25.74
CA ASN A 103 -19.25 -9.70 26.12
C ASN A 103 -18.14 -8.65 25.88
N PRO A 104 -17.99 -8.12 24.65
CA PRO A 104 -16.95 -7.15 24.34
C PRO A 104 -17.05 -5.87 25.17
N ASP A 105 -15.92 -5.42 25.72
CA ASP A 105 -15.82 -4.16 26.45
C ASP A 105 -15.70 -2.98 25.49
N THR A 106 -16.81 -2.27 25.30
CA THR A 106 -16.90 -1.09 24.43
C THR A 106 -16.03 0.07 24.89
N THR A 107 -15.73 0.18 26.20
CA THR A 107 -14.82 1.21 26.72
C THR A 107 -13.40 0.91 26.27
N ARG A 108 -12.97 -0.34 26.39
CA ARG A 108 -11.64 -0.78 25.94
C ARG A 108 -11.49 -0.66 24.42
N LEU A 109 -12.51 -1.02 23.65
CA LEU A 109 -12.52 -0.84 22.20
C LEU A 109 -12.34 0.64 21.80
N ASN A 110 -13.02 1.56 22.47
CA ASN A 110 -12.88 3.00 22.23
C ASN A 110 -11.50 3.54 22.61
N GLN A 111 -10.89 3.02 23.68
CA GLN A 111 -9.51 3.36 24.05
C GLN A 111 -8.53 2.92 22.97
N MET A 112 -8.61 1.67 22.51
CA MET A 112 -7.74 1.18 21.43
C MET A 112 -7.93 1.96 20.13
N ALA A 113 -9.17 2.33 19.77
CA ALA A 113 -9.44 3.18 18.61
C ALA A 113 -8.80 4.58 18.75
N THR A 114 -8.82 5.15 19.96
CA THR A 114 -8.15 6.43 20.25
C THR A 114 -6.64 6.28 20.07
N GLU A 115 -6.05 5.19 20.55
CA GLU A 115 -4.62 4.94 20.39
C GLU A 115 -4.19 4.70 18.94
N VAL A 116 -5.03 4.06 18.13
CA VAL A 116 -4.81 3.99 16.67
C VAL A 116 -4.73 5.39 16.06
N GLY A 117 -5.66 6.28 16.44
CA GLY A 117 -5.65 7.68 16.02
C GLY A 117 -4.38 8.42 16.45
N ASN A 118 -3.93 8.22 17.69
CA ASN A 118 -2.69 8.80 18.22
C ASN A 118 -1.45 8.34 17.43
N ASN A 119 -1.34 7.04 17.17
CA ASN A 119 -0.23 6.47 16.40
C ASN A 119 -0.22 7.01 14.96
N HIS A 120 -1.38 7.14 14.31
CA HIS A 120 -1.45 7.76 12.98
C HIS A 120 -1.03 9.24 12.99
N ARG A 121 -1.43 10.00 14.01
CA ARG A 121 -0.98 11.38 14.19
C ARG A 121 0.53 11.45 14.33
N GLU A 122 1.11 10.60 15.17
CA GLU A 122 2.56 10.54 15.39
C GLU A 122 3.31 10.21 14.10
N LEU A 123 2.83 9.23 13.33
CA LEU A 123 3.43 8.88 12.04
C LEU A 123 3.41 10.06 11.06
N LYS A 124 2.33 10.85 11.02
CA LYS A 124 2.26 12.07 10.18
C LYS A 124 3.24 13.13 10.64
N GLN A 125 3.38 13.36 11.95
CA GLN A 125 4.35 14.29 12.51
C GLN A 125 5.79 13.85 12.20
N LEU A 126 6.07 12.55 12.29
CA LEU A 126 7.35 11.96 11.94
C LEU A 126 7.67 12.14 10.44
N THR A 127 6.70 11.91 9.55
CA THR A 127 6.85 12.15 8.10
C THR A 127 7.12 13.61 7.78
N ASN A 128 6.42 14.55 8.43
CA ASN A 128 6.69 15.98 8.28
C ASN A 128 8.13 16.31 8.69
N THR A 129 8.58 15.75 9.82
CA THR A 129 9.95 15.94 10.31
C THR A 129 10.99 15.37 9.34
N PHE A 130 10.74 14.19 8.79
CA PHE A 130 11.59 13.58 7.77
C PHE A 130 11.72 14.47 6.53
N TYR A 131 10.59 14.94 5.98
CA TYR A 131 10.59 15.86 4.83
C TYR A 131 11.36 17.15 5.11
N LEU A 132 11.15 17.77 6.27
CA LEU A 132 11.83 19.02 6.63
C LEU A 132 13.34 18.81 6.82
N ASN A 133 13.77 17.69 7.39
CA ASN A 133 15.19 17.38 7.53
C ASN A 133 15.84 17.09 6.19
N MET A 134 15.14 16.39 5.29
CA MET A 134 15.55 16.20 3.91
C MET A 134 15.71 17.53 3.16
N LYS A 135 14.75 18.43 3.32
CA LYS A 135 14.76 19.76 2.69
C LYS A 135 16.00 20.57 3.10
N LYS A 136 16.42 20.50 4.38
CA LYS A 136 17.58 21.24 4.90
C LYS A 136 18.91 20.87 4.22
N ILE A 137 19.06 19.61 3.84
CA ILE A 137 20.30 19.11 3.22
C ILE A 137 20.30 19.26 1.70
N CYS A 138 19.15 19.57 1.10
CA CYS A 138 18.96 19.70 -0.34
C CYS A 138 19.23 21.14 -0.84
N SER A 139 19.84 21.25 -2.04
CA SER A 139 19.90 22.50 -2.81
C SER A 139 18.52 22.95 -3.30
N ALA A 140 18.40 24.19 -3.79
CA ALA A 140 17.11 24.70 -4.28
C ALA A 140 16.49 23.82 -5.39
N GLU A 141 17.29 23.33 -6.33
CA GLU A 141 16.82 22.41 -7.39
C GLU A 141 16.38 21.06 -6.80
N GLN A 142 17.16 20.52 -5.86
CA GLN A 142 16.83 19.25 -5.18
C GLN A 142 15.56 19.38 -4.33
N GLN A 143 15.31 20.52 -3.71
CA GLN A 143 14.08 20.77 -2.95
C GLN A 143 12.84 20.75 -3.83
N ALA A 144 12.93 21.24 -5.07
CA ALA A 144 11.83 21.15 -6.04
C ALA A 144 11.53 19.68 -6.39
N LYS A 145 12.56 18.90 -6.73
CA LYS A 145 12.42 17.44 -7.00
C LYS A 145 11.92 16.67 -5.78
N LEU A 146 12.41 17.01 -4.59
CA LEU A 146 11.94 16.43 -3.33
C LEU A 146 10.45 16.68 -3.12
N HIS A 147 9.96 17.88 -3.47
CA HIS A 147 8.54 18.19 -3.39
C HIS A 147 7.72 17.33 -4.34
N GLU A 148 8.16 17.16 -5.59
CA GLU A 148 7.51 16.31 -6.59
C GLU A 148 7.41 14.84 -6.13
N ILE A 149 8.50 14.28 -5.57
CA ILE A 149 8.53 12.92 -5.01
C ILE A 149 7.48 12.71 -3.91
N PHE A 150 7.20 13.73 -3.10
CA PHE A 150 6.22 13.64 -2.01
C PHE A 150 4.79 13.99 -2.44
N GLN A 151 4.59 14.49 -3.67
CA GLN A 151 3.26 14.71 -4.24
C GLN A 151 2.72 13.47 -4.97
N SER A 152 3.59 12.60 -5.49
CA SER A 152 3.22 11.34 -6.15
C SER A 152 2.78 10.26 -5.17
#